data_AF-A0A3C0EDT0-F1
#
_entry.id   AF-A0A3C0EDT0-F1
#
_cell.length_a   1.000
_cell.length_b   1.000
_cell.length_c   1.000
_cell.angle_alpha   90.00
_cell.angle_beta   90.00
_cell.angle_gamma   90.00
#
_symmetry.space_group_name_H-M   'P 1'
#
loop_
_entity.id
_entity.type
_entity.pdbx_description
1 polymer ?
#
loop_
_entity_poly.entity_id
_entity_poly.type
_entity_poly.pdbx_seq_one_letter_code
_entity_poly.pdbx_strand_id
1 'polypeptide(L)' 'MKDALPEVMAKAEAQPASEPVRLKSGQFRDQDRFHRGTGTATIYSLADGTQLLRLTDLQVTNGPDLRVILTRSQNPE' A
#
# COMPACT_ATOMS: atom_id res chain seq x y z
N MET A 1 33.90 39.49 -15.06
CA MET A 1 33.49 38.97 -13.75
C MET A 1 31.98 39.08 -13.62
N LYS A 2 31.28 37.97 -13.71
CA LYS A 2 30.13 37.73 -12.83
C LYS A 2 30.04 36.22 -12.66
N ASP A 3 30.17 35.85 -11.40
CA ASP A 3 30.64 34.58 -10.92
C ASP A 3 29.66 33.44 -11.16
N ALA A 4 30.23 32.24 -11.25
CA ALA A 4 29.51 30.98 -11.22
C ALA A 4 28.84 30.77 -9.87
N LEU A 5 27.63 30.23 -9.87
CA LEU A 5 27.11 29.37 -8.80
C LEU A 5 26.44 28.14 -9.44
N PRO A 6 26.90 26.92 -9.12
CA PRO A 6 26.40 25.67 -9.69
C PRO A 6 25.36 25.05 -8.77
N GLU A 7 24.19 24.63 -9.27
CA GLU A 7 23.39 23.64 -8.54
C GLU A 7 22.68 22.71 -9.53
N VAL A 8 23.32 21.58 -9.76
CA VAL A 8 22.74 20.24 -9.55
C VAL A 8 21.21 20.14 -9.55
N MET A 9 20.55 20.59 -10.61
CA MET A 9 19.28 19.96 -11.00
C MET A 9 19.66 18.67 -11.71
N ALA A 10 20.19 17.75 -10.90
CA ALA A 10 20.26 16.35 -11.20
C ALA A 10 18.87 15.97 -11.67
N LYS A 11 18.77 15.77 -12.98
CA LYS A 11 17.73 15.01 -13.63
C LYS A 11 17.72 13.69 -12.87
N ALA A 12 16.84 13.57 -11.88
CA ALA A 12 16.46 12.29 -11.32
C ALA A 12 15.78 11.58 -12.49
N GLU A 13 16.60 10.88 -13.27
CA GLU A 13 16.13 9.95 -14.25
C GLU A 13 15.31 8.95 -13.44
N ALA A 14 13.99 9.09 -13.54
CA ALA A 14 13.06 8.11 -13.03
C ALA A 14 13.45 6.80 -13.70
N GLN A 15 14.19 5.98 -12.95
CA GLN A 15 14.48 4.62 -13.36
C GLN A 15 13.14 3.98 -13.72
N PRO A 16 13.06 3.22 -14.83
CA PRO A 16 11.83 2.54 -15.17
C PRO A 16 11.43 1.71 -13.96
N ALA A 17 10.33 2.11 -13.31
CA ALA A 17 9.85 1.43 -12.12
C ALA A 17 9.58 -0.01 -12.55
N SER A 18 10.37 -0.96 -12.04
CA SER A 18 10.07 -2.36 -12.29
C SER A 18 8.68 -2.65 -11.75
N GLU A 19 7.93 -3.47 -12.47
CA GLU A 19 6.55 -3.77 -12.10
C GLU A 19 6.51 -4.40 -10.69
N PRO A 20 5.58 -3.97 -9.82
CA PRO A 20 5.42 -4.56 -8.49
C PRO A 20 5.21 -6.07 -8.56
N VAL A 21 6.02 -6.84 -7.82
CA VAL A 21 5.91 -8.29 -7.76
C VAL A 21 4.92 -8.68 -6.66
N ARG A 22 3.87 -9.43 -6.99
CA ARG A 22 2.89 -9.90 -6.00
C ARG A 22 3.51 -10.94 -5.07
N LEU A 23 3.48 -10.67 -3.76
CA LEU A 23 3.96 -11.59 -2.72
C LEU A 23 2.85 -12.46 -2.14
N LYS A 24 1.72 -11.86 -1.75
CA LYS A 24 0.61 -12.57 -1.12
C LYS A 24 -0.72 -11.86 -1.35
N SER A 25 -1.82 -12.61 -1.40
CA SER A 25 -3.17 -12.07 -1.54
C SER A 25 -4.16 -12.81 -0.65
N GLY A 26 -5.25 -12.15 -0.29
CA GLY A 26 -6.36 -12.70 0.48
C GLY A 26 -7.61 -11.85 0.35
N GLN A 27 -8.74 -12.40 0.80
CA GLN A 27 -10.04 -11.73 0.79
C GLN A 27 -10.35 -11.18 2.19
N PHE A 28 -11.04 -10.05 2.26
CA PHE A 28 -11.65 -9.57 3.49
C PHE A 28 -12.74 -10.55 3.95
N ARG A 29 -12.97 -10.60 5.26
CA ARG A 29 -14.00 -11.40 5.90
C ARG A 29 -14.77 -10.52 6.88
N ASP A 30 -16.05 -10.80 7.03
CA ASP A 30 -16.90 -10.17 8.03
C ASP A 30 -16.37 -10.52 9.43
N GLN A 31 -16.30 -9.53 10.32
CA GLN A 31 -15.94 -9.74 11.72
C GLN A 31 -17.17 -10.17 12.53
N ASP A 32 -18.30 -9.49 12.30
CA ASP A 32 -19.61 -9.87 12.84
C ASP A 32 -20.74 -9.42 11.90
N ARG A 33 -21.99 -9.56 12.35
CA ARG A 33 -23.19 -9.22 11.57
C ARG A 33 -23.33 -7.74 11.18
N PHE A 34 -22.68 -6.84 11.91
CA PHE A 34 -22.71 -5.39 11.71
C PHE A 34 -21.39 -4.87 11.11
N HIS A 35 -20.27 -5.51 11.41
CA HIS A 35 -18.94 -5.15 10.91
C HIS A 35 -18.59 -6.02 9.70
N ARG A 36 -19.24 -5.68 8.58
CA ARG A 36 -19.07 -6.40 7.31
C ARG A 36 -18.03 -5.77 6.41
N GLY A 37 -17.31 -6.60 5.67
CA GLY A 37 -16.21 -6.19 4.79
C GLY A 37 -15.91 -7.19 3.67
N THR A 38 -15.86 -6.71 2.44
CA THR A 38 -15.45 -7.46 1.25
C THR A 38 -14.36 -6.73 0.48
N GLY A 39 -13.65 -7.46 -0.39
CA GLY A 39 -12.59 -6.92 -1.24
C GLY A 39 -11.34 -7.78 -1.18
N THR A 40 -10.30 -7.37 -1.89
CA THR A 40 -9.01 -8.08 -1.94
C THR A 40 -7.91 -7.26 -1.30
N ALA A 41 -7.11 -7.90 -0.45
CA ALA A 41 -5.86 -7.35 0.07
C ALA A 41 -4.68 -8.07 -0.59
N THR A 42 -3.74 -7.32 -1.17
CA THR A 42 -2.56 -7.87 -1.84
C THR A 42 -1.30 -7.14 -1.42
N ILE A 43 -0.28 -7.90 -1.02
CA ILE A 43 1.06 -7.39 -0.70
C ILE A 43 1.94 -7.54 -1.93
N TYR A 44 2.62 -6.47 -2.32
CA TYR A 44 3.61 -6.44 -3.40
C TYR A 44 4.99 -6.07 -2.86
N SER A 45 6.03 -6.60 -3.51
CA SER A 45 7.40 -6.08 -3.42
C SER A 45 7.61 -5.04 -4.51
N LEU A 46 8.22 -3.91 -4.16
CA LEU A 46 8.61 -2.86 -5.09
C LEU A 46 10.09 -2.97 -5.47
N ALA A 47 10.47 -2.22 -6.50
CA ALA A 47 11.82 -2.15 -7.06
C ALA A 47 12.90 -1.76 -6.03
N ASP A 48 12.52 -0.89 -5.09
CA ASP A 48 13.37 -0.35 -4.03
C ASP A 48 13.47 -1.27 -2.80
N GLY A 49 12.90 -2.48 -2.87
CA GLY A 49 12.86 -3.44 -1.78
C GLY A 49 11.79 -3.17 -0.72
N THR A 50 11.00 -2.10 -0.86
CA THR A 50 9.87 -1.82 0.03
C THR A 50 8.67 -2.71 -0.30
N GLN A 51 7.68 -2.75 0.61
CA GLN A 51 6.44 -3.49 0.40
C GLN A 51 5.23 -2.54 0.32
N LEU A 52 4.32 -2.84 -0.60
CA LEU A 52 3.06 -2.13 -0.80
C LEU A 52 1.88 -3.04 -0.46
N LEU A 53 1.02 -2.61 0.46
CA LEU A 53 -0.30 -3.20 0.66
C LEU A 53 -1.32 -2.47 -0.23
N ARG A 54 -1.94 -3.19 -1.16
CA ARG A 54 -3.03 -2.69 -2.01
C ARG A 54 -4.35 -3.33 -1.61
N LEU A 55 -5.36 -2.49 -1.39
CA LEU A 55 -6.74 -2.91 -1.18
C LEU A 55 -7.54 -2.58 -2.45
N THR A 56 -8.27 -3.55 -3.00
CA THR A 56 -9.11 -3.36 -4.19
C THR A 56 -10.52 -3.84 -3.92
N ASP A 57 -11.49 -3.19 -4.55
CA ASP A 57 -12.92 -3.49 -4.43
C ASP A 57 -13.39 -3.50 -2.97
N LEU A 58 -12.75 -2.66 -2.14
CA LEU A 58 -12.99 -2.57 -0.71
C LEU A 58 -14.37 -1.97 -0.47
N GLN A 59 -15.24 -2.77 0.14
CA GLN A 59 -16.55 -2.33 0.62
C GLN A 59 -16.66 -2.75 2.07
N VAL A 60 -16.88 -1.78 2.95
CA VAL A 60 -17.03 -1.99 4.39
C VAL A 60 -18.26 -1.25 4.89
N THR A 61 -18.76 -1.68 6.04
CA THR A 61 -19.83 -0.92 6.72
C THR A 61 -19.26 0.42 7.16
N ASN A 62 -19.85 1.52 6.69
CA ASN A 62 -19.39 2.87 7.04
C ASN A 62 -19.64 3.15 8.54
N GLY A 63 -18.58 3.49 9.26
CA GLY A 63 -18.63 4.06 10.60
C GLY A 63 -18.21 5.53 10.60
N PRO A 64 -18.13 6.18 11.77
CA PRO A 64 -17.59 7.53 11.88
C PRO A 64 -16.10 7.59 11.48
N ASP A 65 -15.34 6.52 11.77
CA ASP A 65 -13.91 6.40 11.47
C ASP A 65 -13.59 5.08 10.77
N LEU A 66 -12.60 5.08 9.87
CA LEU A 66 -11.97 3.88 9.31
C LEU A 66 -10.57 3.71 9.91
N ARG A 67 -10.29 2.54 10.50
CA ARG A 67 -8.97 2.17 11.01
C ARG A 67 -8.47 0.92 10.31
N VAL A 68 -7.17 0.90 9.98
CA VAL A 68 -6.50 -0.25 9.37
C VAL A 68 -5.44 -0.77 10.33
N ILE A 69 -5.54 -2.06 10.67
CA ILE A 69 -4.60 -2.74 11.57
C ILE A 69 -3.90 -3.85 10.78
N LEU A 70 -2.57 -3.86 10.80
CA LEU A 70 -1.75 -4.93 10.23
C LEU A 70 -1.11 -5.72 11.38
N THR A 71 -1.43 -7.01 11.46
CA THR A 71 -1.01 -7.88 12.57
C THR A 71 -0.49 -9.22 12.07
N ARG A 72 0.37 -9.84 12.88
CA ARG A 72 0.80 -11.23 12.68
C ARG A 72 -0.18 -12.25 13.28
N SER A 73 -1.15 -11.79 14.09
CA SER A 73 -2.21 -12.67 14.61
C SER A 73 -3.04 -13.22 13.46
N GLN A 74 -3.32 -14.53 13.49
CA GLN A 74 -4.22 -15.14 12.51
C GLN A 74 -5.70 -14.87 12.82
N ASN A 75 -6.00 -14.45 14.05
CA ASN A 75 -7.34 -14.08 14.49
C ASN A 75 -7.26 -12.80 15.33
N PRO A 76 -7.04 -11.63 14.70
CA PRO A 76 -7.08 -10.37 15.41
C PRO A 76 -8.51 -10.08 15.91
N GLU A 77 -8.62 -9.62 17.16
CA GLU A 77 -9.87 -9.10 17.75
C GLU A 77 -10.26 -7.74 17.16
#